data_AF-A0A943J448-F1
#
_entry.id   AF-A0A943J448-F1
#
_cell.length_a   1.000
_cell.length_b   1.000
_cell.length_c   1.000
_cell.angle_alpha   90.00
_cell.angle_beta   90.00
_cell.angle_gamma   90.00
#
_symmetry.space_group_name_H-M   'P 1'
#
loop_
_entity.id
_entity.type
_entity.pdbx_description
1 polymer ?
#
loop_
_entity_poly.entity_id
_entity_poly.type
_entity_poly.pdbx_seq_one_letter_code
_entity_poly.pdbx_strand_id
1 'polypeptide(L)'
;MPNTTKLISCRLTESDFEALRSHAESFELNQSDYIRHLIRIPVDGDGLATGEKLISLDTKTFGRIYSELVRWGRHYNQAVRAMNTIALHLRRGKIDEELFAEQIKRANDKLDATESGRAAVLKELERLETLTLIGG
;
A
#
# COMPACT_ATOMS: atom_id res chain seq x y z
N MET A 1 -14.43 13.35 23.42
CA MET A 1 -15.43 12.74 24.33
C MET A 1 -14.70 11.77 25.24
N PRO A 2 -15.08 11.63 26.53
CA PRO A 2 -14.45 10.63 27.39
C PRO A 2 -14.61 9.24 26.78
N ASN A 3 -13.55 8.44 26.80
CA ASN A 3 -13.50 7.10 26.23
C ASN A 3 -14.20 6.12 27.21
N THR A 4 -15.53 6.18 27.28
CA THR A 4 -16.31 5.37 28.21
C THR A 4 -16.74 4.08 27.53
N THR A 5 -16.24 2.94 28.00
CA THR A 5 -16.64 1.61 27.52
C THR A 5 -18.13 1.38 27.71
N LYS A 6 -18.82 0.90 26.67
CA LYS A 6 -20.22 0.48 26.69
C LYS A 6 -20.29 -1.03 26.52
N LEU A 7 -21.17 -1.69 27.27
CA LEU A 7 -21.42 -3.13 27.13
C LEU A 7 -22.60 -3.36 26.19
N ILE A 8 -22.46 -4.36 25.32
CA ILE A 8 -23.50 -4.86 24.44
C ILE A 8 -23.74 -6.32 24.81
N SER A 9 -25.00 -6.71 24.96
CA SER A 9 -25.41 -8.11 25.16
C SER A 9 -26.22 -8.55 23.94
N CYS A 10 -25.86 -9.70 23.38
CA CYS A 10 -26.56 -10.29 22.25
C CYS A 10 -26.95 -11.74 22.60
N ARG A 11 -28.09 -12.20 22.05
CA ARG A 11 -28.49 -13.61 22.13
C ARG A 11 -27.91 -14.32 20.93
N LEU A 12 -27.14 -15.37 21.18
CA LEU A 12 -26.53 -16.23 20.17
C LEU A 12 -27.01 -17.65 20.37
N THR A 13 -27.10 -18.41 19.28
CA THR A 13 -27.20 -19.87 19.39
C THR A 13 -25.86 -20.45 19.87
N GLU A 14 -25.85 -21.67 20.39
CA GLU A 14 -24.61 -22.32 20.83
C GLU A 14 -23.60 -22.43 19.68
N SER A 15 -24.07 -22.77 18.48
CA SER A 15 -23.23 -22.86 17.28
C SER A 15 -22.62 -21.50 16.89
N ASP A 16 -23.38 -20.42 17.01
CA ASP A 16 -22.86 -19.08 16.68
C ASP A 16 -21.83 -18.60 17.72
N PHE A 17 -22.06 -18.94 19.00
CA PHE A 17 -21.12 -18.62 20.07
C PHE A 17 -19.81 -19.40 19.93
N GLU A 18 -19.88 -20.68 19.57
CA GLU A 18 -18.70 -21.51 19.31
C GLU A 18 -17.93 -21.02 18.07
N ALA A 19 -18.63 -20.63 17.01
CA ALA A 19 -18.01 -20.01 15.83
C ALA A 19 -17.30 -18.69 16.17
N LEU A 20 -17.95 -17.81 16.93
CA LEU A 20 -17.34 -16.57 17.43
C LEU A 20 -16.04 -16.86 18.20
N ARG A 21 -16.08 -17.84 19.11
CA ARG A 21 -14.93 -18.21 19.92
C ARG A 21 -13.80 -18.80 19.07
N SER A 22 -14.11 -19.77 18.22
CA SER A 22 -13.13 -20.44 17.37
C SER A 22 -12.44 -19.47 16.42
N HIS A 23 -13.20 -18.56 15.79
CA HIS A 23 -12.62 -17.55 14.93
C HIS A 23 -11.73 -16.58 15.71
N ALA A 24 -12.19 -16.08 16.86
CA ALA A 24 -11.37 -15.18 17.68
C ALA A 24 -10.03 -15.85 18.09
N GLU A 25 -10.08 -17.12 18.52
CA GLU A 25 -8.89 -17.90 18.87
C GLU A 25 -7.95 -18.10 17.67
N SER A 26 -8.50 -18.40 16.47
CA SER A 26 -7.70 -18.59 15.25
C SER A 26 -6.90 -17.35 14.81
N PHE A 27 -7.35 -16.16 15.23
CA PHE A 27 -6.69 -14.88 14.97
C PHE A 27 -5.91 -14.34 16.18
N GLU A 28 -5.77 -15.12 17.26
CA GLU A 28 -5.13 -14.71 18.52
C GLU A 28 -5.80 -13.48 19.17
N LEU A 29 -7.11 -13.32 18.98
CA LEU A 29 -7.91 -12.21 19.50
C LEU A 29 -8.84 -12.66 20.63
N ASN A 30 -9.21 -11.75 21.53
CA ASN A 30 -10.36 -12.00 22.39
C ASN A 30 -11.67 -11.73 21.62
N GLN A 31 -12.78 -12.28 22.10
CA GLN A 31 -14.10 -12.15 21.44
C GLN A 31 -14.53 -10.68 21.26
N SER A 32 -14.20 -9.80 22.21
CA SER A 32 -14.51 -8.37 22.10
C SER A 32 -13.67 -7.66 21.04
N ASP A 33 -12.39 -8.02 20.88
CA ASP A 33 -11.52 -7.51 19.82
C ASP A 33 -12.03 -7.98 18.46
N TYR A 34 -12.36 -9.27 18.34
CA TYR A 34 -12.90 -9.86 17.13
C TYR A 34 -14.22 -9.17 16.70
N ILE A 35 -15.17 -8.98 17.63
CA ILE A 35 -16.41 -8.24 17.36
C ILE A 35 -16.13 -6.79 16.97
N ARG A 36 -15.18 -6.12 17.62
CA ARG A 36 -14.81 -4.74 17.26
C ARG A 36 -14.26 -4.63 15.84
N HIS A 37 -13.51 -5.62 15.37
CA HIS A 37 -13.07 -5.68 13.98
C HIS A 37 -14.25 -5.89 13.02
N LEU A 38 -15.17 -6.80 13.34
CA LEU A 38 -16.36 -7.04 12.54
C LEU A 38 -17.29 -5.80 12.45
N ILE A 39 -17.47 -5.06 13.53
CA ILE A 39 -18.29 -3.83 13.55
C ILE A 39 -17.72 -2.75 12.61
N ARG A 40 -16.41 -2.74 12.38
CA ARG A 40 -15.74 -1.78 11.49
C ARG A 40 -15.91 -2.13 10.01
N ILE A 41 -16.52 -3.27 9.71
CA ILE A 41 -16.92 -3.65 8.36
C ILE A 41 -18.27 -2.99 8.08
N PRO A 42 -18.37 -2.01 7.17
CA PRO A 42 -19.64 -1.40 6.82
C PRO A 42 -20.57 -2.44 6.19
N VAL A 43 -21.81 -2.47 6.67
CA VAL A 43 -22.92 -3.26 6.12
C VAL A 43 -23.97 -2.31 5.56
N ASP A 44 -24.56 -2.65 4.41
CA ASP A 44 -25.71 -1.97 3.83
C ASP A 44 -26.98 -2.83 3.95
N GLY A 45 -28.09 -2.38 3.35
CA GLY A 45 -29.37 -3.09 3.41
C GLY A 45 -29.37 -4.48 2.78
N ASP A 46 -28.39 -4.79 1.92
CA ASP A 46 -28.27 -6.04 1.18
C ASP A 46 -27.15 -6.94 1.73
N GLY A 47 -26.43 -6.50 2.78
CA GLY A 47 -25.41 -7.28 3.47
C GLY A 47 -24.09 -6.54 3.62
N LEU A 48 -22.98 -7.15 3.22
CA LEU A 48 -21.70 -6.44 3.14
C LEU A 48 -21.84 -5.33 2.09
N ALA A 49 -21.45 -4.10 2.43
CA ALA A 49 -21.49 -2.98 1.51
C ALA A 49 -20.45 -3.20 0.40
N THR A 50 -20.81 -4.00 -0.62
CA THR A 50 -19.87 -4.56 -1.61
C THR A 50 -19.56 -3.55 -2.73
N GLY A 51 -19.89 -2.27 -2.54
CA GLY A 51 -19.73 -1.19 -3.52
C GLY A 51 -18.69 -0.12 -3.17
N GLU A 52 -18.27 -0.02 -1.90
CA GLU A 52 -17.18 0.87 -1.47
C GLU A 52 -15.94 0.02 -1.21
N LYS A 53 -14.94 0.13 -2.10
CA LYS A 53 -13.72 -0.69 -2.11
C LYS A 53 -13.07 -0.76 -0.73
N LEU A 54 -13.32 -1.87 -0.08
CA LEU A 54 -12.80 -2.20 1.23
C LEU A 54 -11.41 -2.85 1.00
N ILE A 55 -10.29 -2.21 1.41
CA ILE A 55 -8.86 -2.67 1.39
C ILE A 55 -8.15 -2.78 2.79
N SER A 56 -8.01 -3.95 3.43
CA SER A 56 -7.32 -4.04 4.76
C SER A 56 -5.83 -4.06 4.50
N LEU A 57 -5.16 -2.93 4.70
CA LEU A 57 -3.70 -2.85 4.60
C LEU A 57 -3.09 -3.03 5.97
N ASP A 58 -2.47 -4.18 6.20
CA ASP A 58 -1.59 -4.33 7.35
C ASP A 58 -0.42 -3.31 7.25
N THR A 59 0.08 -2.86 8.39
CA THR A 59 1.15 -1.85 8.48
C THR A 59 2.43 -2.28 7.76
N LYS A 60 2.73 -3.58 7.65
CA LYS A 60 3.92 -4.09 6.95
C LYS A 60 3.75 -3.92 5.44
N THR A 61 2.58 -4.23 4.91
CA THR A 61 2.25 -4.08 3.49
C THR A 61 2.29 -2.61 3.08
N PHE A 62 1.71 -1.71 3.89
CA PHE A 62 1.82 -0.26 3.66
C PHE A 62 3.27 0.24 3.74
N GLY A 63 4.05 -0.25 4.70
CA GLY A 63 5.48 0.07 4.83
C GLY A 63 6.31 -0.36 3.62
N ARG A 64 5.99 -1.51 3.00
CA ARG A 64 6.65 -1.98 1.77
C ARG A 64 6.33 -1.08 0.58
N ILE A 65 5.05 -0.74 0.38
CA ILE A 65 4.63 0.18 -0.69
C ILE A 65 5.33 1.53 -0.53
N TYR A 66 5.33 2.09 0.68
CA TYR A 66 6.00 3.35 0.98
C TYR A 66 7.50 3.30 0.68
N SER A 67 8.18 2.22 1.07
CA SER A 67 9.62 2.06 0.86
C SER A 67 9.98 1.98 -0.62
N GLU A 68 9.18 1.29 -1.42
CA GLU A 68 9.35 1.22 -2.88
C GLU A 68 9.10 2.58 -3.55
N LEU A 69 8.04 3.30 -3.16
CA LEU A 69 7.78 4.66 -3.65
C LEU A 69 8.94 5.63 -3.36
N VAL A 70 9.51 5.58 -2.15
CA VAL A 70 10.68 6.39 -1.78
C VAL A 70 11.90 6.03 -2.63
N ARG A 71 12.12 4.73 -2.87
CA ARG A 71 13.23 4.25 -3.70
C ARG A 71 13.12 4.76 -5.14
N TRP A 72 11.93 4.79 -5.72
CA TRP A 72 11.73 5.30 -7.09
C TRP A 72 11.86 6.80 -7.18
N GLY A 73 11.38 7.55 -6.18
CA GLY A 73 11.63 8.99 -6.10
C GLY A 73 13.13 9.31 -6.13
N ARG A 74 13.98 8.44 -5.55
CA ARG A 74 15.45 8.56 -5.64
C ARG A 74 15.96 8.25 -7.05
N HIS A 75 15.47 7.21 -7.71
CA HIS A 75 15.89 6.86 -9.08
C HIS A 75 15.49 7.95 -10.09
N TYR A 76 14.26 8.47 -10.01
CA TYR A 76 13.79 9.59 -10.81
C TYR A 76 14.65 10.86 -10.62
N ASN A 77 14.89 11.26 -9.36
CA ASN A 77 15.77 12.41 -9.06
C ASN A 77 17.20 12.22 -9.55
N GLN A 78 17.68 10.98 -9.66
CA GLN A 78 18.99 10.71 -10.24
C GLN A 78 18.99 10.85 -11.77
N ALA A 79 17.93 10.44 -12.47
CA ALA A 79 17.79 10.66 -13.90
C ALA A 79 17.70 12.18 -14.20
N VAL A 80 16.90 12.93 -13.44
CA VAL A 80 16.82 14.40 -13.55
C VAL A 80 18.18 15.06 -13.34
N ARG A 81 18.96 14.62 -12.36
CA ARG A 81 20.32 15.15 -12.15
C ARG A 81 21.25 14.85 -13.31
N ALA A 82 21.21 13.65 -13.87
CA ALA A 82 22.01 13.31 -15.06
C ALA A 82 21.65 14.22 -16.26
N MET A 83 20.35 14.44 -16.50
CA MET A 83 19.88 15.35 -17.55
C MET A 83 20.28 16.81 -17.29
N ASN A 84 20.20 17.29 -16.05
CA ASN A 84 20.66 18.63 -15.69
C ASN A 84 22.17 18.81 -15.92
N THR A 85 22.97 17.78 -15.63
CA THR A 85 24.42 17.79 -15.92
C THR A 85 24.69 17.87 -17.42
N ILE A 86 23.93 17.14 -18.24
CA ILE A 86 24.02 17.22 -19.70
C ILE A 86 23.68 18.65 -20.19
N ALA A 87 22.55 19.21 -19.74
CA ALA A 87 22.10 20.55 -20.11
C ALA A 87 23.14 21.62 -19.73
N LEU A 88 23.83 21.46 -18.59
CA LEU A 88 24.90 22.35 -18.16
C LEU A 88 26.12 22.31 -19.11
N HIS A 89 26.53 21.13 -19.56
CA HIS A 89 27.68 20.97 -20.46
C HIS A 89 27.38 21.52 -21.86
N LEU A 90 26.17 21.27 -22.37
CA LEU A 90 25.68 21.86 -23.63
C LEU A 90 25.69 23.39 -23.57
N ARG A 91 25.16 24.00 -22.48
CA ARG A 91 25.16 25.46 -22.30
C ARG A 91 26.56 26.07 -22.23
N ARG A 92 27.56 25.30 -21.80
CA ARG A 92 28.95 25.75 -21.67
C ARG A 92 29.78 25.53 -22.93
N GLY A 93 29.18 25.03 -24.02
CA GLY A 93 29.89 24.76 -25.28
C GLY A 93 30.95 23.66 -25.17
N LYS A 94 30.92 22.85 -24.10
CA LYS A 94 31.82 21.70 -23.91
C LYS A 94 31.09 20.46 -24.40
N ILE A 95 31.35 20.06 -25.64
CA ILE A 95 30.81 18.82 -26.20
C ILE A 95 31.90 17.75 -26.10
N ASP A 96 31.79 16.95 -25.06
CA ASP A 96 32.45 15.66 -24.97
C ASP A 96 31.38 14.62 -25.33
N GLU A 97 31.40 14.14 -26.58
CA GLU A 97 30.40 13.21 -27.12
C GLU A 97 30.34 11.91 -26.31
N GLU A 98 31.46 11.46 -25.77
CA GLU A 98 31.57 10.24 -24.97
C GLU A 98 30.90 10.43 -23.60
N LEU A 99 31.21 11.54 -22.92
CA LEU A 99 30.51 11.94 -21.69
C LEU A 99 29.01 12.10 -21.92
N PHE A 100 28.62 12.69 -23.06
CA PHE A 100 27.21 12.90 -23.41
C PHE A 100 26.46 11.57 -23.59
N ALA A 101 27.03 10.65 -24.37
CA ALA A 101 26.47 9.32 -24.60
C ALA A 101 26.36 8.52 -23.28
N GLU A 102 27.37 8.59 -22.41
CA GLU A 102 27.36 7.92 -21.11
C GLU A 102 26.23 8.46 -20.20
N GLN A 103 26.06 9.77 -20.12
CA GLN A 103 25.04 10.37 -19.26
C GLN A 103 23.62 10.12 -19.78
N ILE A 104 23.40 10.10 -21.10
CA ILE A 104 22.12 9.71 -21.70
C ILE A 104 21.80 8.26 -21.38
N LYS A 105 22.78 7.35 -21.54
CA LYS A 105 22.62 5.94 -21.19
C LYS A 105 22.26 5.78 -19.71
N ARG A 106 22.99 6.45 -18.80
CA ARG A 106 22.69 6.43 -17.36
C ARG A 106 21.32 7.00 -17.02
N ALA A 107 20.84 8.00 -17.75
CA ALA A 107 19.50 8.56 -17.55
C ALA A 107 18.42 7.55 -17.99
N ASN A 108 18.58 6.93 -19.16
CA ASN A 108 17.67 5.90 -19.67
C ASN A 108 17.62 4.69 -18.73
N ASP A 109 18.77 4.14 -18.32
CA ASP A 109 18.82 2.99 -17.39
C ASP A 109 18.08 3.28 -16.07
N LYS A 110 18.14 4.51 -15.58
CA LYS A 110 17.45 4.93 -14.34
C LYS A 110 15.95 5.16 -14.54
N LEU A 111 15.54 5.63 -15.71
CA LEU A 111 14.14 5.75 -16.08
C LEU A 111 13.51 4.36 -16.26
N ASP A 112 14.20 3.42 -16.91
CA ASP A 112 13.75 2.03 -17.08
C ASP A 112 13.61 1.33 -15.73
N ALA A 113 14.54 1.56 -14.80
CA ALA A 113 14.43 1.06 -13.43
C ALA A 113 13.24 1.67 -12.67
N THR A 114 12.92 2.95 -12.93
CA THR A 114 11.77 3.63 -12.33
C THR A 114 10.46 3.07 -12.87
N GLU A 115 10.38 2.81 -14.18
CA GLU A 115 9.20 2.25 -14.83
C GLU A 115 8.97 0.78 -14.44
N SER A 116 10.04 -0.01 -14.38
CA SER A 116 9.99 -1.39 -13.86
C SER A 116 9.53 -1.44 -12.41
N GLY A 117 10.01 -0.49 -11.60
CA GLY A 117 9.48 -0.23 -10.28
C GLY A 117 7.97 0.01 -10.35
N ARG A 118 7.54 1.08 -11.03
CA ARG A 118 6.14 1.49 -11.17
C ARG A 118 5.21 0.32 -11.47
N ALA A 119 5.58 -0.52 -12.43
CA ALA A 119 4.83 -1.71 -12.81
C ALA A 119 4.66 -2.72 -11.66
N ALA A 120 5.69 -2.91 -10.83
CA ALA A 120 5.63 -3.80 -9.67
C ALA A 120 4.70 -3.30 -8.56
N VAL A 121 4.68 -2.00 -8.22
CA VAL A 121 3.67 -1.48 -7.26
C VAL A 121 2.29 -1.50 -7.87
N LEU A 122 2.13 -1.19 -9.16
CA LEU A 122 0.83 -1.33 -9.82
C LEU A 122 0.30 -2.75 -9.66
N LYS A 123 1.14 -3.76 -9.91
CA LYS A 123 0.79 -5.17 -9.71
C LYS A 123 0.43 -5.50 -8.27
N GLU A 124 1.16 -4.97 -7.29
CA GLU A 124 0.81 -5.17 -5.88
C GLU A 124 -0.48 -4.45 -5.48
N LEU A 125 -0.74 -3.25 -6.01
CA LEU A 125 -2.00 -2.53 -5.79
C LEU A 125 -3.18 -3.27 -6.44
N GLU A 126 -3.03 -3.76 -7.66
CA GLU A 126 -4.01 -4.62 -8.34
C GLU A 126 -4.27 -5.90 -7.55
N ARG A 127 -3.22 -6.53 -6.99
CA ARG A 127 -3.38 -7.68 -6.09
C ARG A 127 -4.15 -7.30 -4.82
N LEU A 128 -3.88 -6.15 -4.23
CA LEU A 128 -4.54 -5.68 -3.01
C LEU A 128 -6.00 -5.28 -3.24
N GLU A 129 -6.34 -4.81 -4.44
CA GLU A 129 -7.72 -4.50 -4.84
C GLU A 129 -8.63 -5.75 -4.85
N THR A 130 -8.04 -6.95 -4.93
CA THR A 130 -8.79 -8.23 -4.85
C THR A 130 -9.07 -8.71 -3.43
N LEU A 131 -8.64 -7.98 -2.39
CA LEU A 131 -8.72 -8.38 -0.98
C LEU A 131 -9.57 -7.39 -0.14
N THR A 132 -10.42 -7.91 0.75
CA THR A 132 -11.43 -7.17 1.55
C THR A 132 -10.85 -6.35 2.74
N LEU A 133 -11.29 -5.09 3.00
CA LEU A 133 -10.99 -4.29 4.23
C LEU A 133 -11.75 -4.83 5.41
N ILE A 134 -11.03 -4.92 6.51
CA ILE A 134 -11.56 -4.93 7.85
C ILE A 134 -10.61 -4.04 8.65
N GLY A 135 -11.09 -2.87 9.07
CA GLY A 135 -10.28 -1.82 9.69
C GLY A 135 -10.01 -2.06 11.17
N GLY A 136 -8.85 -1.59 11.63
CA GLY A 136 -8.43 -1.42 13.03
C GLY A 136 -8.65 0.01 13.52
#